data_AF-A0A3C0I0T1-F1
#
_entry.id   AF-A0A3C0I0T1-F1
#
_cell.length_a   1.000
_cell.length_b   1.000
_cell.length_c   1.000
_cell.angle_alpha   90.00
_cell.angle_beta   90.00
_cell.angle_gamma   90.00
#
_symmetry.space_group_name_H-M   'P 1'
#
loop_
_entity.id
_entity.type
_entity.pdbx_description
1 polymer ?
#
loop_
_entity_poly.entity_id
_entity_poly.type
_entity_poly.pdbx_seq_one_letter_code
_entity_poly.pdbx_strand_id
1 'polypeptide(L)'
;YLRKPSDIKTLAAQQKRLLETLWPLLKPGGQLLYVTCSVFAEENHLQIKKFLADNKDAQEEILAVNWGHALPNGRQILPGEDNLDGFYYACLSKKN
;
A
#
# COMPACT_ATOMS: atom_id res chain seq x y z
N TYR A 1 2.08 14.70 -21.30
CA TYR A 1 1.72 13.36 -20.81
C TYR A 1 2.93 12.79 -20.07
N LEU A 2 2.87 12.70 -18.73
CA LEU A 2 4.07 12.63 -17.87
C LEU A 2 4.47 11.22 -17.40
N ARG A 3 3.70 10.16 -17.67
CA ARG A 3 4.02 8.79 -17.26
C ARG A 3 4.17 7.85 -18.45
N LYS A 4 5.20 7.01 -18.43
CA LYS A 4 5.44 5.89 -19.35
C LYS A 4 5.15 4.56 -18.64
N PRO A 5 4.78 3.50 -19.37
CA PRO A 5 4.57 2.17 -18.76
C PRO A 5 5.78 1.63 -17.98
N SER A 6 7.00 1.96 -18.42
CA SER A 6 8.25 1.62 -17.73
C SER A 6 8.37 2.24 -16.33
N ASP A 7 7.70 3.35 -16.09
CA ASP A 7 7.81 4.10 -14.85
C ASP A 7 7.10 3.37 -13.71
N ILE A 8 6.04 2.61 -14.00
CA ILE A 8 5.30 1.81 -13.00
C ILE A 8 6.23 0.82 -12.31
N LYS A 9 7.01 0.05 -13.09
CA LYS A 9 7.96 -0.92 -12.53
C LYS A 9 9.05 -0.25 -11.68
N THR A 10 9.56 0.88 -12.15
CA THR A 10 10.59 1.64 -11.44
C THR A 10 10.06 2.21 -10.13
N LEU A 11 8.86 2.79 -10.14
CA LEU A 11 8.19 3.35 -8.97
C LEU A 11 7.83 2.26 -7.96
N ALA A 12 7.27 1.13 -8.40
CA ALA A 12 6.98 -0.01 -7.54
C ALA A 12 8.26 -0.54 -6.86
N ALA A 13 9.39 -0.61 -7.59
CA ALA A 13 10.67 -1.02 -7.00
C ALA A 13 11.18 -0.02 -5.95
N GLN A 14 11.03 1.28 -6.20
CA GLN A 14 11.38 2.34 -5.24
C GLN A 14 10.51 2.29 -3.98
N GLN A 15 9.20 2.15 -4.16
CA GLN A 15 8.24 2.01 -3.06
C GLN A 15 8.54 0.77 -2.20
N LYS A 16 8.91 -0.35 -2.83
CA LYS A 16 9.31 -1.59 -2.14
C LYS A 16 10.52 -1.32 -1.25
N ARG A 17 11.54 -0.68 -1.81
CA ARG A 17 12.75 -0.32 -1.07
C ARG A 17 12.44 0.58 0.12
N LEU A 18 11.57 1.57 -0.04
CA LEU A 18 11.16 2.45 1.07
C LEU A 18 10.45 1.65 2.17
N LEU A 19 9.48 0.82 1.80
CA LEU A 19 8.73 0.00 2.75
C LEU A 19 9.65 -0.96 3.53
N GLU A 20 10.57 -1.64 2.85
CA GLU A 20 11.58 -2.53 3.46
C GLU A 20 12.57 -1.78 4.36
N THR A 21 12.91 -0.54 4.02
CA THR A 21 13.83 0.28 4.82
C THR A 21 13.16 0.84 6.08
N LEU A 22 11.88 1.19 5.99
CA LEU A 22 11.13 1.79 7.09
C LEU A 22 10.59 0.74 8.08
N TRP A 23 10.27 -0.47 7.62
CA TRP A 23 9.68 -1.51 8.47
C TRP A 23 10.49 -1.89 9.72
N PRO A 24 11.83 -2.03 9.65
CA PRO A 24 12.65 -2.33 10.83
C PRO A 24 12.60 -1.22 11.88
N LEU A 25 12.35 0.03 11.47
CA LEU A 25 12.28 1.20 12.36
C LEU A 25 10.96 1.27 13.14
N LEU A 26 9.94 0.54 12.71
CA LEU A 26 8.68 0.44 13.42
C LEU A 26 8.88 -0.40 14.68
N LYS A 27 8.47 0.14 15.83
CA LYS A 27 8.47 -0.60 17.10
C LYS A 27 7.48 -1.78 17.05
N PRO A 28 7.71 -2.87 17.80
CA PRO A 28 6.71 -3.91 17.99
C PRO A 28 5.38 -3.32 18.49
N GLY A 29 4.25 -3.80 17.96
CA GLY A 29 2.92 -3.26 18.16
C GLY A 29 2.65 -1.91 17.46
N GLY A 30 3.62 -1.37 16.73
CA GLY A 30 3.45 -0.17 15.93
C GLY A 30 2.63 -0.41 14.66
N GLN A 31 2.12 0.67 14.07
CA GLN A 31 1.39 0.65 12.80
C GLN A 31 2.10 1.50 11.74
N LEU A 32 2.06 1.02 10.49
CA LEU A 32 2.52 1.73 9.30
C LEU A 32 1.36 1.79 8.30
N LEU A 33 1.01 2.99 7.86
CA LEU A 33 0.03 3.21 6.81
C LEU A 33 0.76 3.45 5.48
N TYR A 34 0.61 2.51 4.54
CA TYR A 34 1.10 2.64 3.19
C TYR A 34 0.05 3.30 2.30
N VAL A 35 0.43 4.40 1.63
CA VAL A 35 -0.48 5.22 0.81
C VAL A 35 0.16 5.58 -0.52
N THR A 36 -0.59 5.48 -1.61
CA THR A 36 -0.18 5.94 -2.95
C THR A 36 -1.32 6.71 -3.62
N CYS A 37 -0.98 7.64 -4.51
CA CYS A 37 -1.91 8.27 -5.44
C CYS A 37 -1.90 7.54 -6.80
N SER A 38 -2.00 6.21 -6.75
CA SER A 38 -2.01 5.34 -7.93
C SER A 38 -3.22 4.42 -7.91
N VAL A 39 -3.62 3.97 -9.10
CA VAL A 39 -4.63 2.92 -9.31
C VAL A 39 -4.01 1.61 -9.82
N PHE A 40 -2.69 1.59 -10.03
CA PHE A 40 -2.00 0.42 -10.57
C PHE A 40 -1.75 -0.62 -9.49
N ALA A 41 -2.12 -1.87 -9.78
CA ALA A 41 -2.04 -2.98 -8.84
C ALA A 41 -0.62 -3.22 -8.32
N GLU A 42 0.38 -3.03 -9.18
CA GLU A 42 1.82 -3.20 -8.92
C GLU A 42 2.35 -2.24 -7.86
N GLU A 43 1.78 -1.04 -7.77
CA GLU A 43 2.12 -0.05 -6.74
C GLU A 43 1.28 -0.26 -5.46
N ASN A 44 0.21 -1.06 -5.51
CA ASN A 44 -0.82 -1.10 -4.47
C ASN A 44 -0.92 -2.49 -3.83
N HIS A 45 -2.04 -3.19 -3.99
CA HIS A 45 -2.31 -4.45 -3.28
C HIS A 45 -1.32 -5.56 -3.61
N LEU A 46 -0.72 -5.60 -4.81
CA LEU A 46 0.32 -6.60 -5.12
C LEU A 46 1.62 -6.33 -4.37
N GLN A 47 1.97 -5.05 -4.16
CA GLN A 47 3.10 -4.66 -3.34
C GLN A 47 2.92 -5.12 -1.89
N ILE A 48 1.74 -4.85 -1.32
CA ILE A 48 1.42 -5.22 0.07
C ILE A 48 1.35 -6.72 0.24
N LYS A 49 0.71 -7.43 -0.70
CA LYS A 49 0.68 -8.90 -0.71
C LYS A 49 2.09 -9.48 -0.66
N LYS A 50 3.00 -8.96 -1.49
CA LYS A 50 4.40 -9.41 -1.51
C LYS A 50 5.11 -9.08 -0.19
N PHE A 51 4.92 -7.87 0.32
CA PHE A 51 5.50 -7.44 1.59
C PHE A 51 5.08 -8.34 2.77
N LEU A 52 3.78 -8.65 2.89
CA LEU A 52 3.25 -9.55 3.93
C LEU A 52 3.77 -10.99 3.78
N ALA A 53 3.97 -11.46 2.55
CA ALA A 53 4.54 -12.79 2.31
C ALA A 53 6.01 -12.86 2.79
N ASP A 54 6.77 -11.80 2.54
CA ASP A 54 8.20 -11.70 2.81
C ASP A 54 8.50 -11.35 4.30
N ASN A 55 7.57 -10.70 5.02
CA ASN A 55 7.76 -10.25 6.41
C ASN A 55 6.77 -10.94 7.37
N LYS A 56 7.22 -11.95 8.13
CA LYS A 56 6.35 -12.76 9.00
C LYS A 56 5.82 -12.04 10.25
N ASP A 57 6.52 -10.99 10.66
CA ASP A 57 6.13 -10.10 11.74
C ASP A 57 5.16 -9.00 11.29
N ALA A 58 4.85 -8.92 9.99
CA ALA A 58 3.83 -8.02 9.47
C ALA A 58 2.45 -8.68 9.46
N GLN A 59 1.43 -7.89 9.75
CA GLN A 59 0.03 -8.24 9.62
C GLN A 59 -0.74 -7.06 9.02
N GLU A 60 -1.75 -7.35 8.21
CA GLU A 60 -2.68 -6.32 7.76
C GLU A 60 -3.70 -5.98 8.84
N GLU A 61 -3.89 -4.70 9.08
CA GLU A 61 -4.99 -4.15 9.86
C GLU A 61 -6.10 -3.70 8.91
N ILE A 62 -7.23 -4.41 8.95
CA ILE A 62 -8.36 -4.14 8.08
C ILE A 62 -8.96 -2.78 8.45
N LEU A 63 -8.96 -1.86 7.48
CA LEU A 63 -9.59 -0.55 7.62
C LEU A 63 -11.12 -0.71 7.58
N ALA A 64 -11.75 -0.67 8.76
CA ALA A 64 -13.21 -0.72 8.94
C ALA A 64 -13.87 0.63 8.60
N VAL A 65 -13.81 1.00 7.33
CA VAL A 65 -14.33 2.27 6.79
C VAL A 65 -15.27 2.01 5.62
N ASN A 66 -16.15 2.97 5.32
CA ASN A 66 -17.18 2.86 4.30
C ASN A 66 -16.82 3.51 2.95
N TRP A 67 -15.64 4.14 2.84
CA TRP A 67 -15.16 4.75 1.60
C TRP A 67 -14.24 3.82 0.79
N GLY A 68 -14.20 4.03 -0.52
CA GLY A 68 -13.40 3.24 -1.47
C GLY A 68 -13.76 1.74 -1.50
N HIS A 69 -13.04 1.00 -2.33
CA HIS A 69 -13.22 -0.43 -2.57
C HIS A 69 -12.25 -1.25 -1.74
N ALA A 70 -12.74 -2.26 -1.03
CA ALA A 70 -11.89 -3.25 -0.39
C ALA A 70 -11.19 -4.10 -1.46
N LEU A 71 -9.88 -4.30 -1.30
CA LEU A 71 -9.05 -5.19 -2.10
C LEU A 71 -8.57 -6.37 -1.24
N PRO A 72 -7.92 -7.41 -1.82
CA PRO A 72 -7.37 -8.50 -1.02
C PRO A 72 -6.42 -8.04 0.08
N ASN A 73 -5.70 -6.94 -0.15
CA ASN A 73 -5.01 -6.16 0.86
C ASN A 73 -5.28 -4.68 0.55
N GLY A 74 -5.63 -3.91 1.57
CA GLY A 74 -5.90 -2.48 1.51
C GLY A 74 -7.24 -2.10 0.88
N ARG A 75 -7.38 -0.80 0.60
CA ARG A 75 -8.54 -0.18 -0.02
C ARG A 75 -8.13 0.79 -1.12
N GLN A 76 -8.94 0.90 -2.16
CA GLN A 76 -8.71 1.79 -3.31
C GLN A 76 -9.89 2.74 -3.51
N ILE A 77 -9.61 4.03 -3.61
CA ILE A 77 -10.50 5.04 -4.16
C ILE A 77 -10.13 5.19 -5.64
N LEU A 78 -11.13 5.12 -6.52
CA LEU A 78 -10.93 5.38 -7.95
C LEU A 78 -11.13 6.87 -8.25
N PRO A 79 -10.41 7.43 -9.24
CA PRO A 79 -10.58 8.83 -9.62
C PRO A 79 -12.03 9.15 -9.99
N GLY A 80 -12.56 10.25 -9.44
CA GLY A 80 -13.93 10.71 -9.68
C GLY A 80 -14.97 10.14 -8.72
N GLU A 81 -14.61 9.17 -7.87
CA GLU A 81 -15.48 8.74 -6.77
C GLU A 81 -15.57 9.84 -5.72
N ASP A 82 -16.78 10.25 -5.36
CA ASP A 82 -17.04 11.35 -4.41
C ASP A 82 -16.29 12.66 -4.74
N ASN A 83 -16.01 12.91 -6.03
CA ASN A 83 -15.15 14.01 -6.51
C ASN A 83 -13.73 14.00 -5.93
N LEU A 84 -13.20 12.82 -5.61
CA LEU A 84 -11.85 12.62 -5.08
C LEU A 84 -10.87 12.15 -6.16
N ASP A 85 -9.58 12.38 -5.89
CA ASP A 85 -8.48 11.77 -6.63
C ASP A 85 -8.35 10.27 -6.29
N GLY A 86 -7.75 9.51 -7.20
CA GLY A 86 -7.49 8.08 -6.97
C GLY A 86 -6.39 7.86 -5.94
N PHE A 87 -6.70 7.09 -4.90
CA PHE A 87 -5.76 6.77 -3.80
C PHE A 87 -5.88 5.32 -3.34
N TYR A 88 -4.80 4.78 -2.81
CA TYR A 88 -4.75 3.47 -2.18
C TYR A 88 -4.24 3.56 -0.75
N TYR A 89 -4.79 2.74 0.14
CA TYR A 89 -4.47 2.69 1.57
C TYR A 89 -4.33 1.24 2.05
N ALA A 90 -3.26 0.91 2.75
CA ALA A 90 -3.12 -0.34 3.50
C ALA A 90 -2.45 -0.08 4.83
N CYS A 91 -3.08 -0.50 5.93
CA CYS A 91 -2.50 -0.39 7.26
C CYS A 91 -1.87 -1.72 7.66
N LEU A 92 -0.64 -1.66 8.15
CA LEU A 92 0.14 -2.81 8.58
C LEU A 92 0.50 -2.64 10.06
N SER A 93 0.36 -3.71 10.84
CA SER A 93 0.85 -3.77 12.22
C SER A 93 2.04 -4.71 12.33
N LYS A 94 2.99 -4.32 13.19
CA LYS A 94 4.13 -5.17 13.53
C LYS A 94 3.79 -5.99 14.77
N LYS A 95 3.91 -7.30 14.67
CA LYS A 95 3.70 -8.22 15.79
C LYS A 95 4.72 -7.95 16.91
N ASN A 96 4.31 -8.27 18.14
CA ASN A 96 5.16 -8.22 19.32
C ASN A 96 6.22 -9.32 19.32
#